data_AF-A0A3B0X9Z9-F1
#
_entry.id   AF-A0A3B0X9Z9-F1
#
_cell.length_a   1.000
_cell.length_b   1.000
_cell.length_c   1.000
_cell.angle_alpha   90.00
_cell.angle_beta   90.00
_cell.angle_gamma   90.00
#
_symmetry.space_group_name_H-M   'P 1'
#
loop_
_entity.id
_entity.type
_entity.pdbx_description
1 polymer ?
#
loop_
_entity_poly.entity_id
_entity_poly.type
_entity_poly.pdbx_seq_one_letter_code
_entity_poly.pdbx_strand_id
1 'polypeptide(L)'
;METIDNIKLIDNGLRHIECEFTFESPSLFRVLRESHSIFYRSMVEALRGTDNSFITGRNGDKNKKLIIKIGDEDWKQIIKGPVVEGCKKAWRYTEPGICSKPEKLGEPLSDAEWQKSQAWLIPFYDAVAMVQAKPFMCRFTCSNELSISNSEMILLEWAHEKIRNVYEHFVPKLYSSSRKDLERGLLLLLEKSDYLLFVSGNISYRDHEILNQMRNKIHRLRSQALG
;
A
#
# COMPACT_ATOMS: atom_id res chain seq x y z
N MET A 1 -2.40 -24.00 9.71
CA MET A 1 -2.58 -22.91 8.73
C MET A 1 -1.35 -22.03 8.81
N GLU A 2 -0.58 -21.94 7.74
CA GLU A 2 0.62 -21.09 7.70
C GLU A 2 0.18 -19.64 7.40
N THR A 3 0.55 -18.71 8.27
CA THR A 3 0.19 -17.29 8.12
C THR A 3 1.41 -16.50 7.67
N ILE A 4 1.28 -15.75 6.57
CA ILE A 4 2.34 -14.85 6.10
C ILE A 4 2.51 -13.71 7.12
N ASP A 5 3.73 -13.57 7.62
CA ASP A 5 4.12 -12.51 8.54
C ASP A 5 4.67 -11.32 7.74
N ASN A 6 3.80 -10.35 7.44
CA ASN A 6 4.19 -9.17 6.67
C ASN A 6 5.25 -8.33 7.39
N ILE A 7 5.22 -8.23 8.72
CA ILE A 7 6.19 -7.44 9.49
C ILE A 7 7.59 -8.02 9.31
N LYS A 8 7.76 -9.34 9.44
CA LYS A 8 9.04 -10.00 9.16
C LYS A 8 9.49 -9.82 7.71
N LEU A 9 8.58 -9.91 6.74
CA LEU A 9 8.92 -9.72 5.33
C LEU A 9 9.32 -8.28 5.00
N ILE A 10 8.73 -7.29 5.67
CA ILE A 10 9.15 -5.89 5.56
C ILE A 10 10.53 -5.71 6.19
N ASP A 11 10.79 -6.26 7.38
CA ASP A 11 12.12 -6.18 8.00
C ASP A 11 13.19 -6.84 7.12
N ASN A 12 12.89 -7.99 6.50
CA ASN A 12 13.79 -8.63 5.54
C ASN A 12 14.08 -7.74 4.33
N GLY A 13 13.05 -7.10 3.77
CA GLY A 13 13.23 -6.13 2.68
C GLY A 13 14.13 -4.97 3.08
N LEU A 14 13.98 -4.43 4.30
CA LEU A 14 14.84 -3.37 4.81
C LEU A 14 16.29 -3.83 4.95
N ARG A 15 16.53 -5.07 5.43
CA ARG A 15 17.87 -5.67 5.49
C ARG A 15 18.51 -5.84 4.11
N HIS A 16 17.71 -6.20 3.10
CA HIS A 16 18.21 -6.30 1.72
C HIS A 16 18.64 -4.94 1.19
N ILE A 17 17.88 -3.88 1.47
CA ILE A 17 18.26 -2.52 1.08
C ILE A 17 19.55 -2.10 1.82
N GLU A 18 19.65 -2.32 3.13
CA GLU A 18 20.86 -2.03 3.90
C GLU A 18 22.08 -2.75 3.33
N CYS A 19 21.94 -4.04 3.00
CA CYS A 19 22.99 -4.84 2.38
C CYS A 19 23.40 -4.27 1.01
N GLU A 20 22.45 -3.89 0.15
CA GLU A 20 22.75 -3.34 -1.17
C GLU A 20 23.57 -2.04 -1.08
N PHE A 21 23.33 -1.22 -0.04
CA PHE A 21 24.12 -0.01 0.22
C PHE A 21 25.54 -0.28 0.76
N THR A 22 25.89 -1.53 1.12
CA THR A 22 27.27 -1.87 1.52
C THR A 22 28.20 -2.11 0.33
N PHE A 23 27.67 -2.30 -0.88
CA PHE A 23 28.49 -2.49 -2.07
C PHE A 23 29.09 -1.18 -2.56
N GLU A 24 30.26 -1.25 -3.21
CA GLU A 24 30.93 -0.08 -3.82
C GLU A 24 30.06 0.59 -4.91
N SER A 25 29.16 -0.16 -5.54
CA SER A 25 28.25 0.34 -6.58
C SER A 25 26.83 -0.18 -6.36
N PRO A 26 26.07 0.42 -5.43
CA PRO A 26 24.70 -0.01 -5.11
C PRO A 26 23.76 0.11 -6.31
N SER A 27 22.95 -0.91 -6.57
CA SER A 27 21.92 -0.85 -7.59
C SER A 27 20.66 -0.17 -7.05
N LEU A 28 20.50 1.12 -7.36
CA LEU A 28 19.30 1.87 -6.99
C LEU A 28 18.00 1.29 -7.57
N PHE A 29 18.07 0.55 -8.68
CA PHE A 29 16.91 -0.18 -9.20
C PHE A 29 16.47 -1.31 -8.26
N ARG A 30 17.43 -2.09 -7.71
CA ARG A 30 17.13 -3.14 -6.73
C ARG A 30 16.58 -2.53 -5.44
N VAL A 31 17.23 -1.48 -4.94
CA VAL A 31 16.78 -0.74 -3.76
C VAL A 31 15.35 -0.22 -3.93
N LEU A 32 15.05 0.36 -5.10
CA LEU A 32 13.71 0.88 -5.39
C LEU A 32 12.67 -0.23 -5.51
N ARG A 33 13.01 -1.37 -6.13
CA ARG A 33 12.14 -2.55 -6.20
C ARG A 33 11.80 -3.06 -4.80
N GLU A 34 12.79 -3.19 -3.92
CA GLU A 34 12.58 -3.63 -2.54
C GLU A 34 11.71 -2.64 -1.77
N SER A 35 11.96 -1.34 -1.94
CA SER A 35 11.18 -0.28 -1.31
C SER A 35 9.72 -0.28 -1.77
N HIS A 36 9.48 -0.59 -3.06
CA HIS A 36 8.13 -0.76 -3.58
C HIS A 36 7.43 -1.96 -2.92
N SER A 37 8.12 -3.11 -2.78
CA SER A 37 7.59 -4.29 -2.09
C SER A 37 7.28 -4.00 -0.61
N ILE A 38 8.16 -3.28 0.08
CA ILE A 38 7.95 -2.82 1.47
C ILE A 38 6.71 -1.93 1.55
N PHE A 39 6.57 -0.96 0.65
CA PHE A 39 5.42 -0.05 0.63
C PHE A 39 4.12 -0.80 0.41
N TYR A 40 4.08 -1.71 -0.57
CA TYR A 40 2.89 -2.52 -0.82
C TYR A 40 2.51 -3.39 0.38
N ARG A 41 3.48 -4.06 1.02
CA ARG A 41 3.24 -4.83 2.24
C ARG A 41 2.77 -3.95 3.40
N SER A 42 3.30 -2.73 3.52
CA SER A 42 2.88 -1.76 4.53
C SER A 42 1.43 -1.33 4.34
N MET A 43 1.00 -1.12 3.09
CA MET A 43 -0.42 -0.85 2.76
C MET A 43 -1.31 -2.03 3.14
N VAL A 44 -0.92 -3.26 2.75
CA VAL A 44 -1.68 -4.48 3.09
C VAL A 44 -1.81 -4.63 4.60
N GLU A 45 -0.73 -4.42 5.35
CA GLU A 45 -0.75 -4.53 6.80
C GLU A 45 -1.63 -3.46 7.47
N ALA A 46 -1.54 -2.22 7.01
CA ALA A 46 -2.39 -1.13 7.49
C ALA A 46 -3.88 -1.37 7.16
N LEU A 47 -4.18 -1.90 5.97
CA LEU A 47 -5.55 -2.19 5.54
C LEU A 47 -6.13 -3.44 6.22
N ARG A 48 -5.29 -4.41 6.62
CA ARG A 48 -5.72 -5.61 7.34
C ARG A 48 -6.48 -5.23 8.62
N GLY A 49 -5.88 -4.46 9.51
CA GLY A 49 -6.50 -4.19 10.82
C GLY A 49 -6.87 -5.49 11.56
N THR A 50 -8.15 -5.69 11.91
CA THR A 50 -8.62 -6.83 12.72
C THR A 50 -9.02 -8.07 11.91
N ASP A 51 -9.28 -7.96 10.61
CA ASP A 51 -9.61 -9.08 9.73
C ASP A 51 -9.14 -8.83 8.28
N ASN A 52 -9.02 -9.88 7.47
CA ASN A 52 -8.51 -9.71 6.10
C ASN A 52 -9.56 -9.19 5.10
N SER A 53 -10.80 -8.89 5.53
CA SER A 53 -11.95 -8.74 4.63
C SER A 53 -11.81 -7.66 3.55
N PHE A 54 -11.01 -6.62 3.80
CA PHE A 54 -10.74 -5.55 2.84
C PHE A 54 -9.59 -5.87 1.88
N ILE A 55 -8.64 -6.69 2.29
CA ILE A 55 -7.42 -6.98 1.53
C ILE A 55 -7.51 -8.30 0.76
N THR A 56 -8.46 -9.14 1.11
CA THR A 56 -8.76 -10.39 0.43
C THR A 56 -10.22 -10.40 -0.03
N GLY A 57 -10.42 -10.64 -1.32
CA GLY A 57 -11.75 -10.90 -1.86
C GLY A 57 -12.15 -10.08 -3.08
N ARG A 58 -12.64 -10.85 -4.07
CA ARG A 58 -13.31 -10.51 -5.34
C ARG A 58 -12.50 -9.77 -6.42
N ASN A 59 -12.02 -10.60 -7.35
CA ASN A 59 -12.04 -10.32 -8.78
C ASN A 59 -13.50 -10.03 -9.22
N GLY A 60 -13.82 -8.81 -9.68
CA GLY A 60 -14.99 -8.66 -10.56
C GLY A 60 -15.68 -7.32 -10.62
N ASP A 61 -15.73 -6.52 -9.54
CA ASP A 61 -16.54 -5.31 -9.62
C ASP A 61 -15.76 -4.14 -10.23
N LYS A 62 -15.98 -3.92 -11.53
CA LYS A 62 -15.47 -2.75 -12.26
C LYS A 62 -15.98 -1.45 -11.64
N ASN A 63 -17.14 -1.50 -10.98
CA ASN A 63 -17.76 -0.39 -10.28
C ASN A 63 -17.48 -0.54 -8.79
N LYS A 64 -16.25 -0.19 -8.36
CA LYS A 64 -15.86 -0.20 -6.96
C LYS A 64 -16.65 0.83 -6.18
N LYS A 65 -17.85 0.43 -5.77
CA LYS A 65 -18.80 1.16 -4.97
C LYS A 65 -18.79 0.52 -3.60
N LEU A 66 -18.50 1.31 -2.59
CA LEU A 66 -18.62 0.89 -1.20
C LEU A 66 -19.65 1.79 -0.53
N ILE A 67 -20.67 1.17 0.06
CA ILE A 67 -21.61 1.84 0.94
C ILE A 67 -21.25 1.47 2.37
N ILE A 68 -21.06 2.46 3.21
CA ILE A 68 -20.61 2.32 4.59
C ILE A 68 -21.52 3.11 5.53
N LYS A 69 -21.48 2.73 6.79
CA LYS A 69 -21.94 3.56 7.89
C LYS A 69 -20.81 3.65 8.91
N ILE A 70 -20.40 4.85 9.29
CA ILE A 70 -19.34 5.06 10.28
C ILE A 70 -20.01 5.45 11.59
N GLY A 71 -20.02 4.54 12.56
CA GLY A 71 -20.72 4.75 13.84
C GLY A 71 -22.21 5.06 13.64
N ASP A 72 -22.65 6.17 14.24
CA ASP A 72 -24.03 6.65 14.17
C ASP A 72 -24.29 7.64 13.02
N GLU A 73 -23.31 7.90 12.16
CA GLU A 73 -23.46 8.81 11.01
C GLU A 73 -24.44 8.29 9.96
N ASP A 74 -24.88 9.19 9.07
CA ASP A 74 -25.62 8.81 7.87
C ASP A 74 -24.85 7.79 7.02
N TRP A 75 -25.61 6.99 6.26
CA TRP A 75 -25.01 6.12 5.26
C TRP A 75 -24.26 6.96 4.24
N LYS A 76 -23.03 6.54 3.95
CA LYS A 76 -22.14 7.19 3.01
C LYS A 76 -21.77 6.23 1.89
N GLN A 77 -21.58 6.78 0.71
CA GLN A 77 -21.13 6.05 -0.47
C GLN A 77 -19.81 6.65 -0.96
N ILE A 78 -18.84 5.78 -1.21
CA ILE A 78 -17.65 6.09 -2.01
C ILE A 78 -17.69 5.27 -3.29
N ILE A 79 -17.22 5.86 -4.39
CA ILE A 79 -17.06 5.17 -5.67
C ILE A 79 -15.65 5.40 -6.20
N LYS A 80 -15.20 4.53 -7.11
CA LYS A 80 -13.99 4.77 -7.89
C LYS A 80 -14.11 6.10 -8.65
N GLY A 81 -13.21 7.02 -8.35
CA GLY A 81 -13.05 8.27 -9.08
C GLY A 81 -12.32 8.07 -10.42
N PRO A 82 -12.14 9.16 -11.18
CA PRO A 82 -11.36 9.14 -12.40
C PRO A 82 -9.89 8.82 -12.13
N VAL A 83 -9.16 8.51 -13.20
CA VAL A 83 -7.69 8.42 -13.16
C VAL A 83 -7.13 9.75 -12.69
N VAL A 84 -6.15 9.70 -11.79
CA VAL A 84 -5.48 10.90 -11.27
C VAL A 84 -4.80 11.64 -12.41
N GLU A 85 -4.92 12.96 -12.44
CA GLU A 85 -4.27 13.80 -13.45
C GLU A 85 -2.77 13.50 -13.53
N GLY A 86 -2.27 13.28 -14.75
CA GLY A 86 -0.88 12.90 -15.04
C GLY A 86 -0.56 11.40 -14.90
N CYS A 87 -1.47 10.60 -14.36
CA CYS A 87 -1.35 9.13 -14.30
C CYS A 87 -2.10 8.46 -15.48
N LYS A 88 -1.83 7.17 -15.69
CA LYS A 88 -2.47 6.31 -16.71
C LYS A 88 -3.44 5.30 -16.11
N LYS A 89 -3.16 4.84 -14.90
CA LYS A 89 -3.87 3.74 -14.21
C LYS A 89 -4.25 4.09 -12.77
N ALA A 90 -3.43 4.90 -12.10
CA ALA A 90 -3.65 5.26 -10.71
C ALA A 90 -4.93 6.09 -10.53
N TRP A 91 -5.70 5.80 -9.48
CA TRP A 91 -7.01 6.40 -9.23
C TRP A 91 -7.24 6.56 -7.72
N ARG A 92 -8.29 7.31 -7.32
CA ARG A 92 -8.71 7.48 -5.92
C ARG A 92 -10.20 7.26 -5.76
N TYR A 93 -10.64 6.92 -4.56
CA TYR A 93 -12.06 7.00 -4.23
C TYR A 93 -12.54 8.46 -4.23
N THR A 94 -13.82 8.67 -4.53
CA THR A 94 -14.48 9.95 -4.30
C THR A 94 -14.58 10.25 -2.82
N GLU A 95 -14.77 11.52 -2.47
CA GLU A 95 -15.17 11.89 -1.12
C GLU A 95 -16.48 11.17 -0.72
N PRO A 96 -16.65 10.81 0.55
CA PRO A 96 -17.88 10.15 1.02
C PRO A 96 -19.11 11.04 0.84
N GLY A 97 -20.02 10.65 -0.07
CA GLY A 97 -21.31 11.33 -0.27
C GLY A 97 -22.42 10.65 0.54
N ILE A 98 -23.33 11.44 1.13
CA ILE A 98 -24.50 10.90 1.85
C ILE A 98 -25.38 10.11 0.88
N CYS A 99 -25.84 8.93 1.30
CA CYS A 99 -26.73 8.08 0.52
C CYS A 99 -27.80 7.41 1.39
N SER A 100 -28.78 6.77 0.75
CA SER A 100 -29.76 5.94 1.46
C SER A 100 -29.13 4.65 2.00
N LYS A 101 -29.72 4.10 3.07
CA LYS A 101 -29.40 2.75 3.54
C LYS A 101 -29.57 1.74 2.39
N PRO A 102 -28.62 0.81 2.17
CA PRO A 102 -28.76 -0.21 1.15
C PRO A 102 -29.95 -1.13 1.48
N GLU A 103 -30.79 -1.41 0.48
CA GLU A 103 -32.00 -2.24 0.61
C GLU A 103 -31.67 -3.68 1.04
N LYS A 104 -30.48 -4.16 0.65
CA LYS A 104 -29.90 -5.42 1.12
C LYS A 104 -28.45 -5.16 1.55
N LEU A 105 -28.14 -5.48 2.80
CA LEU A 105 -26.76 -5.76 3.18
C LEU A 105 -26.38 -7.06 2.46
N GLY A 106 -25.28 -7.08 1.72
CA GLY A 106 -24.91 -8.22 0.87
C GLY A 106 -25.00 -9.54 1.65
N GLU A 107 -25.50 -10.58 0.98
CA GLU A 107 -25.57 -11.92 1.60
C GLU A 107 -24.16 -12.35 2.02
N PRO A 108 -24.02 -13.00 3.20
CA PRO A 108 -22.75 -13.57 3.61
C PRO A 108 -22.25 -14.51 2.52
N LEU A 109 -20.96 -14.42 2.18
CA LEU A 109 -20.35 -15.39 1.28
C LEU A 109 -20.51 -16.79 1.89
N SER A 110 -20.83 -17.78 1.06
CA SER A 110 -20.70 -19.18 1.49
C SER A 110 -19.24 -19.50 1.84
N ASP A 111 -18.99 -20.51 2.67
CA ASP A 111 -17.63 -20.89 3.08
C ASP A 111 -16.70 -21.14 1.88
N ALA A 112 -17.22 -21.74 0.81
CA ALA A 112 -16.47 -21.98 -0.42
C ALA A 112 -16.11 -20.68 -1.16
N GLU A 113 -17.03 -19.73 -1.23
CA GLU A 113 -16.79 -18.41 -1.83
C GLU A 113 -15.86 -17.57 -0.98
N TRP A 114 -15.98 -17.67 0.35
CA TRP A 114 -15.08 -17.04 1.30
C TRP A 114 -13.66 -17.57 1.12
N GLN A 115 -13.46 -18.89 1.10
CA GLN A 115 -12.14 -19.48 0.87
C GLN A 115 -11.54 -19.08 -0.49
N LYS A 116 -12.37 -19.04 -1.55
CA LYS A 116 -11.92 -18.59 -2.88
C LYS A 116 -11.60 -17.08 -2.90
N SER A 117 -12.30 -16.28 -2.11
CA SER A 117 -12.05 -14.83 -1.98
C SER A 117 -10.74 -14.56 -1.22
N GLN A 118 -10.40 -15.41 -0.25
CA GLN A 118 -9.11 -15.37 0.46
C GLN A 118 -7.89 -15.70 -0.41
N ALA A 119 -8.08 -16.28 -1.60
CA ALA A 119 -6.98 -16.70 -2.46
C ALA A 119 -6.23 -15.55 -3.16
N TRP A 120 -6.80 -14.35 -3.21
CA TRP A 120 -6.26 -13.23 -3.99
C TRP A 120 -6.14 -11.96 -3.15
N LEU A 121 -4.96 -11.36 -3.20
CA LEU A 121 -4.66 -10.06 -2.60
C LEU A 121 -5.15 -8.93 -3.53
N ILE A 122 -5.62 -7.83 -2.95
CA ILE A 122 -6.02 -6.63 -3.72
C ILE A 122 -4.88 -6.08 -4.59
N PRO A 123 -5.12 -5.67 -5.85
CA PRO A 123 -4.10 -5.04 -6.69
C PRO A 123 -3.44 -3.78 -6.10
N PHE A 124 -2.22 -3.45 -6.53
CA PHE A 124 -1.46 -2.29 -6.04
C PHE A 124 -2.23 -0.96 -6.06
N TYR A 125 -2.82 -0.58 -7.20
CA TYR A 125 -3.57 0.68 -7.31
C TYR A 125 -4.80 0.70 -6.40
N ASP A 126 -5.34 -0.47 -6.09
CA ASP A 126 -6.48 -0.59 -5.20
C ASP A 126 -6.05 -0.38 -3.75
N ALA A 127 -4.93 -1.00 -3.35
CA ALA A 127 -4.31 -0.74 -2.07
C ALA A 127 -3.97 0.76 -1.90
N VAL A 128 -3.37 1.39 -2.91
CA VAL A 128 -3.06 2.83 -2.91
C VAL A 128 -4.32 3.68 -2.76
N ALA A 129 -5.40 3.37 -3.47
CA ALA A 129 -6.66 4.10 -3.36
C ALA A 129 -7.31 3.91 -1.98
N MET A 130 -7.25 2.71 -1.42
CA MET A 130 -7.85 2.37 -0.14
C MET A 130 -7.11 3.02 1.04
N VAL A 131 -5.77 3.05 1.03
CA VAL A 131 -5.01 3.72 2.11
C VAL A 131 -5.18 5.24 2.13
N GLN A 132 -5.69 5.83 1.05
CA GLN A 132 -6.03 7.27 0.99
C GLN A 132 -7.47 7.56 1.43
N ALA A 133 -8.28 6.55 1.75
CA ALA A 133 -9.71 6.71 2.01
C ALA A 133 -10.06 6.35 3.46
N LYS A 134 -10.64 7.32 4.17
CA LYS A 134 -11.08 7.20 5.58
C LYS A 134 -11.85 5.93 5.91
N PRO A 135 -12.79 5.45 5.07
CA PRO A 135 -13.56 4.24 5.37
C PRO A 135 -12.72 2.99 5.61
N PHE A 136 -11.52 2.92 5.02
CA PHE A 136 -10.61 1.79 5.18
C PHE A 136 -9.57 2.04 6.29
N MET A 137 -9.13 3.29 6.46
CA MET A 137 -7.99 3.64 7.31
C MET A 137 -8.34 4.28 8.65
N CYS A 138 -9.56 4.77 8.83
CA CYS A 138 -10.01 5.43 10.07
C CYS A 138 -10.91 4.51 10.90
N ARG A 139 -10.51 3.24 11.06
CA ARG A 139 -11.28 2.23 11.83
C ARG A 139 -11.13 2.39 13.33
N PHE A 140 -10.06 3.04 13.78
CA PHE A 140 -9.75 3.32 15.17
C PHE A 140 -9.74 4.84 15.43
N THR A 141 -10.06 5.26 16.66
CA THR A 141 -10.15 6.69 17.03
C THR A 141 -8.87 7.47 16.72
N CYS A 142 -7.70 6.83 16.83
CA CYS A 142 -6.40 7.47 16.60
C CYS A 142 -5.79 7.14 15.23
N SER A 143 -6.58 6.60 14.30
CA SER A 143 -6.09 6.18 12.97
C SER A 143 -6.38 7.21 11.89
N ASN A 144 -5.46 7.33 10.93
CA ASN A 144 -5.51 8.33 9.86
C ASN A 144 -5.19 7.70 8.49
N GLU A 145 -5.79 8.27 7.45
CA GLU A 145 -5.50 7.95 6.06
C GLU A 145 -4.15 8.50 5.58
N LEU A 146 -3.53 7.80 4.64
CA LEU A 146 -2.33 8.25 3.96
C LEU A 146 -2.67 9.38 2.99
N SER A 147 -1.95 10.49 3.05
CA SER A 147 -2.05 11.55 2.04
C SER A 147 -1.00 11.38 0.95
N ILE A 148 -1.44 11.36 -0.32
CA ILE A 148 -0.58 11.31 -1.50
C ILE A 148 -1.06 12.34 -2.53
N SER A 149 -0.20 13.30 -2.84
CA SER A 149 -0.43 14.33 -3.87
C SER A 149 -0.43 13.75 -5.28
N ASN A 150 -0.90 14.51 -6.28
CA ASN A 150 -0.89 14.05 -7.68
C ASN A 150 0.53 13.80 -8.19
N SER A 151 1.50 14.65 -7.84
CA SER A 151 2.90 14.48 -8.25
C SER A 151 3.53 13.22 -7.64
N GLU A 152 3.20 12.89 -6.40
CA GLU A 152 3.62 11.64 -5.76
C GLU A 152 2.93 10.42 -6.41
N MET A 153 1.63 10.51 -6.75
CA MET A 153 0.92 9.45 -7.47
C MET A 153 1.57 9.12 -8.82
N ILE A 154 2.01 10.14 -9.57
CA ILE A 154 2.73 9.97 -10.85
C ILE A 154 4.03 9.19 -10.61
N LEU A 155 4.78 9.54 -9.57
CA LEU A 155 6.03 8.87 -9.23
C LEU A 155 5.80 7.42 -8.77
N LEU A 156 4.75 7.16 -8.00
CA LEU A 156 4.36 5.80 -7.58
C LEU A 156 3.95 4.94 -8.77
N GLU A 157 3.14 5.47 -9.69
CA GLU A 157 2.77 4.76 -10.92
C GLU A 157 4.01 4.44 -11.76
N TRP A 158 4.92 5.41 -11.92
CA TRP A 158 6.19 5.18 -12.60
C TRP A 158 6.99 4.06 -11.94
N ALA A 159 7.17 4.09 -10.61
CA ALA A 159 7.91 3.06 -9.89
C ALA A 159 7.25 1.67 -10.04
N HIS A 160 5.93 1.60 -9.95
CA HIS A 160 5.17 0.36 -10.11
C HIS A 160 5.33 -0.23 -11.53
N GLU A 161 5.12 0.59 -12.56
CA GLU A 161 5.07 0.14 -13.95
C GLU A 161 6.44 -0.03 -14.60
N LYS A 162 7.43 0.79 -14.23
CA LYS A 162 8.75 0.80 -14.86
C LYS A 162 9.82 0.06 -14.08
N ILE A 163 9.68 -0.05 -12.77
CA ILE A 163 10.72 -0.66 -11.93
C ILE A 163 10.26 -2.03 -11.48
N ARG A 164 9.14 -2.13 -10.76
CA ARG A 164 8.65 -3.42 -10.25
C ARG A 164 8.30 -4.40 -11.37
N ASN A 165 7.51 -3.99 -12.37
CA ASN A 165 7.09 -4.91 -13.44
C ASN A 165 8.25 -5.43 -14.31
N VAL A 166 9.34 -4.67 -14.40
CA VAL A 166 10.55 -5.08 -15.13
C VAL A 166 11.22 -6.27 -14.44
N TYR A 167 11.31 -6.24 -13.12
CA TYR A 167 11.90 -7.34 -12.35
C TYR A 167 11.00 -8.58 -12.29
N GLU A 168 9.68 -8.41 -12.36
CA GLU A 168 8.75 -9.55 -12.31
C GLU A 168 8.62 -10.28 -13.64
N HIS A 169 8.67 -9.57 -14.76
CA HIS A 169 8.48 -10.19 -16.08
C HIS A 169 9.81 -10.53 -16.79
N PHE A 170 10.94 -10.35 -16.10
CA PHE A 170 12.32 -10.59 -16.56
C PHE A 170 12.50 -10.40 -18.07
N VAL A 171 12.15 -9.19 -18.54
CA VAL A 171 12.26 -8.88 -19.98
C VAL A 171 13.67 -8.38 -20.23
N PRO A 172 14.48 -9.02 -21.10
CA PRO A 172 15.85 -8.61 -21.36
C PRO A 172 15.86 -7.34 -22.24
N LYS A 173 15.67 -6.18 -21.63
CA LYS A 173 15.79 -4.86 -22.26
C LYS A 173 16.81 -4.02 -21.51
N LEU A 174 17.43 -3.08 -22.20
CA LEU A 174 18.25 -2.06 -21.54
C LEU A 174 17.31 -1.17 -20.71
N TYR A 175 17.52 -1.15 -19.39
CA TYR A 175 16.78 -0.30 -18.48
C TYR A 175 17.69 0.80 -17.98
N SER A 176 17.31 2.03 -18.29
CA SER A 176 17.95 3.23 -17.76
C SER A 176 16.89 4.14 -17.18
N SER A 177 17.25 4.77 -16.08
CA SER A 177 16.47 5.85 -15.47
C SER A 177 17.45 6.82 -14.83
N SER A 178 17.02 8.07 -14.65
CA SER A 178 17.85 9.04 -13.96
C SER A 178 18.03 8.60 -12.50
N ARG A 179 19.26 8.74 -11.99
CA ARG A 179 19.56 8.49 -10.58
C ARG A 179 18.62 9.28 -9.66
N LYS A 180 18.35 10.53 -10.02
CA LYS A 180 17.44 11.42 -9.28
C LYS A 180 16.02 10.87 -9.17
N ASP A 181 15.48 10.26 -10.23
CA ASP A 181 14.13 9.68 -10.17
C ASP A 181 14.10 8.41 -9.32
N LEU A 182 15.17 7.61 -9.37
CA LEU A 182 15.32 6.43 -8.50
C LEU A 182 15.38 6.82 -7.02
N GLU A 183 16.18 7.83 -6.68
CA GLU A 183 16.30 8.37 -5.32
C GLU A 183 14.97 8.97 -4.83
N ARG A 184 14.29 9.77 -5.66
CA ARG A 184 12.98 10.33 -5.32
C ARG A 184 11.95 9.24 -5.09
N GLY A 185 11.91 8.22 -5.94
CA GLY A 185 11.00 7.09 -5.79
C GLY A 185 11.27 6.32 -4.50
N LEU A 186 12.55 6.08 -4.20
CA LEU A 186 13.00 5.40 -2.99
C LEU A 186 12.56 6.15 -1.74
N LEU A 187 12.88 7.44 -1.67
CA LEU A 187 12.55 8.30 -0.54
C LEU A 187 11.04 8.36 -0.30
N LEU A 188 10.27 8.51 -1.38
CA LEU A 188 8.81 8.54 -1.31
C LEU A 188 8.26 7.22 -0.74
N LEU A 189 8.68 6.07 -1.28
CA LEU A 189 8.18 4.77 -0.85
C LEU A 189 8.54 4.48 0.61
N LEU A 190 9.75 4.80 1.04
CA LEU A 190 10.17 4.63 2.44
C LEU A 190 9.43 5.59 3.39
N GLU A 191 9.22 6.85 3.00
CA GLU A 191 8.45 7.82 3.78
C GLU A 191 7.00 7.36 3.97
N LYS A 192 6.31 6.96 2.90
CA LYS A 192 4.91 6.51 3.02
C LYS A 192 4.80 5.18 3.76
N SER A 193 5.82 4.32 3.66
CA SER A 193 5.90 3.10 4.48
C SER A 193 6.06 3.43 5.96
N ASP A 194 6.96 4.35 6.33
CA ASP A 194 7.12 4.83 7.71
C ASP A 194 5.79 5.36 8.28
N TYR A 195 5.09 6.19 7.49
CA TYR A 195 3.78 6.70 7.89
C TYR A 195 2.78 5.56 8.15
N LEU A 196 2.62 4.64 7.18
CA LEU A 196 1.67 3.53 7.30
C LEU A 196 1.98 2.65 8.51
N LEU A 197 3.26 2.37 8.75
CA LEU A 197 3.69 1.45 9.79
C LEU A 197 3.63 2.05 11.20
N PHE A 198 3.98 3.33 11.35
CA PHE A 198 4.27 3.90 12.67
C PHE A 198 3.44 5.14 13.02
N VAL A 199 2.83 5.81 12.04
CA VAL A 199 2.11 7.08 12.25
C VAL A 199 0.61 6.93 12.05
N SER A 200 0.18 6.06 11.12
CA SER A 200 -1.21 5.91 10.71
C SER A 200 -2.14 5.38 11.79
N GLY A 201 -1.63 4.80 12.87
CA GLY A 201 -2.43 4.20 13.94
C GLY A 201 -3.20 2.92 13.54
N ASN A 202 -2.91 2.33 12.38
CA ASN A 202 -3.62 1.14 11.86
C ASN A 202 -2.98 -0.21 12.21
N ILE A 203 -1.75 -0.21 12.73
CA ILE A 203 -1.01 -1.45 13.03
C ILE A 203 -0.99 -1.70 14.55
N SER A 204 -1.40 -2.90 14.94
CA SER A 204 -1.40 -3.32 16.35
C SER A 204 0.02 -3.71 16.80
N TYR A 205 0.45 -3.14 17.92
CA TYR A 205 1.84 -3.17 18.40
C TYR A 205 2.33 -4.48 19.02
N ARG A 206 1.89 -5.64 18.52
CA ARG A 206 2.33 -6.94 19.09
C ARG A 206 3.85 -7.14 19.02
N ASP A 207 4.56 -6.40 18.15
CA ASP A 207 6.01 -6.48 17.96
C ASP A 207 6.74 -5.12 18.10
N HIS A 208 6.49 -4.38 19.18
CA HIS A 208 7.06 -3.04 19.44
C HIS A 208 8.58 -2.92 19.20
N GLU A 209 9.37 -3.93 19.59
CA GLU A 209 10.83 -3.89 19.45
C GLU A 209 11.27 -3.96 17.98
N ILE A 210 10.71 -4.89 17.21
CA ILE A 210 10.99 -5.05 15.78
C ILE A 210 10.57 -3.78 15.03
N LEU A 211 9.39 -3.24 15.36
CA LEU A 211 8.88 -2.00 14.78
C LEU A 211 9.82 -0.81 15.03
N ASN A 212 10.35 -0.66 16.25
CA ASN A 212 11.32 0.39 16.55
C ASN A 212 12.64 0.22 15.77
N GLN A 213 13.14 -1.01 15.65
CA GLN A 213 14.33 -1.29 14.85
C GLN A 213 14.10 -0.97 13.36
N MET A 214 12.96 -1.36 12.81
CA MET A 214 12.58 -1.07 11.43
C MET A 214 12.49 0.43 11.16
N ARG A 215 11.89 1.20 12.09
CA ARG A 215 11.81 2.66 11.97
C ARG A 215 13.20 3.31 11.89
N ASN A 216 14.11 2.88 12.75
CA ASN A 216 15.51 3.34 12.73
C ASN A 216 16.22 2.96 11.42
N LYS A 217 15.95 1.77 10.86
CA LYS A 217 16.45 1.38 9.53
C LYS A 217 15.93 2.32 8.45
N ILE A 218 14.62 2.59 8.41
CA ILE A 218 14.04 3.51 7.42
C ILE A 218 14.69 4.90 7.49
N HIS A 219 14.86 5.46 8.69
CA HIS A 219 15.52 6.77 8.84
C HIS A 219 16.98 6.77 8.35
N ARG A 220 17.75 5.72 8.64
CA ARG A 220 19.13 5.58 8.15
C ARG A 220 19.18 5.46 6.62
N LEU A 221 18.34 4.60 6.04
CA LEU A 221 18.27 4.41 4.59
C LEU A 221 17.90 5.69 3.84
N ARG A 222 16.95 6.48 4.38
CA ARG A 222 16.60 7.79 3.82
C ARG A 222 17.78 8.77 3.86
N SER A 223 18.58 8.72 4.91
CA SER A 223 19.77 9.57 5.05
C SER A 223 20.86 9.17 4.05
N GLN A 224 21.06 7.87 3.84
CA GLN A 224 22.02 7.33 2.85
C GLN A 224 21.61 7.64 1.41
N ALA A 225 20.31 7.66 1.11
CA ALA A 225 19.81 8.01 -0.23
C ALA A 225 19.98 9.51 -0.59
N LEU A 226 20.32 10.36 0.39
CA LEU A 226 20.54 11.80 0.21
C LEU A 226 22.03 12.20 0.18
N GLY A 227 22.93 11.29 0.51
CA GLY A 227 24.39 11.49 0.49
C GLY A 227 25.04 10.99 -0.79
#